data_AF-A0A1F9UIQ1-F1
#
_entry.id   AF-A0A1F9UIQ1-F1
#
_cell.length_a   1.000
_cell.length_b   1.000
_cell.length_c   1.000
_cell.angle_alpha   90.00
_cell.angle_beta   90.00
_cell.angle_gamma   90.00
#
_symmetry.space_group_name_H-M   'P 1'
#
loop_
_entity.id
_entity.type
_entity.pdbx_description
1 polymer ?
#
loop_
_entity_poly.entity_id
_entity_poly.type
_entity_poly.pdbx_seq_one_letter_code
_entity_poly.pdbx_strand_id
1 'polypeptide(L)'
;MIVNKQVQLRILWLVWGAVFFCMALAAAMASFSREWVWIGVALLSIGTFVSIWVSRRIAGPLYRIEKDIESLLQGASSGVRVHLREGDHLQHLADLVNQLIERGRT
;
A
#
# COMPACT_ATOMS: atom_id res chain seq x y z
N MET A 1 -10.37 -61.55 -30.59
CA MET A 1 -9.45 -60.45 -30.94
C MET A 1 -8.41 -60.35 -29.83
N ILE A 2 -7.23 -60.95 -30.00
CA ILE A 2 -6.18 -60.94 -28.96
C ILE A 2 -5.35 -59.67 -29.18
N VAL A 3 -5.55 -58.67 -28.31
CA VAL A 3 -4.76 -57.42 -28.37
C VAL A 3 -3.30 -57.75 -28.04
N ASN A 4 -2.39 -57.33 -28.91
CA ASN A 4 -0.96 -57.59 -28.79
C ASN A 4 -0.40 -56.97 -27.49
N LYS A 5 0.41 -57.71 -26.72
CA LYS A 5 1.05 -57.24 -25.48
C LYS A 5 1.82 -55.93 -25.67
N GLN A 6 2.41 -55.69 -26.84
CA GLN A 6 3.07 -54.43 -27.16
C GLN A 6 2.10 -53.24 -27.21
N VAL A 7 0.87 -53.46 -27.71
CA VAL A 7 -0.17 -52.43 -27.75
C VAL A 7 -0.70 -52.16 -26.33
N GLN A 8 -0.88 -53.20 -25.52
CA GLN A 8 -1.26 -53.03 -24.11
C GLN A 8 -0.20 -52.24 -23.33
N LEU A 9 1.09 -52.53 -23.51
CA LEU A 9 2.17 -51.77 -22.88
C LEU A 9 2.20 -50.32 -23.36
N ARG A 10 2.01 -50.05 -24.66
CA ARG A 10 1.95 -48.67 -25.18
C ARG A 10 0.77 -47.87 -24.61
N ILE A 11 -0.40 -48.50 -24.50
CA ILE A 11 -1.58 -47.87 -23.88
C ILE A 11 -1.32 -47.63 -22.40
N LEU A 12 -0.71 -48.59 -21.69
CA LEU A 12 -0.36 -48.47 -20.28
C LEU A 12 0.57 -47.27 -20.04
N TRP A 13 1.65 -47.15 -20.82
CA TRP A 13 2.58 -46.01 -20.74
C TRP A 13 1.92 -44.67 -21.06
N LEU A 14 1.00 -44.63 -22.03
CA LEU A 14 0.24 -43.42 -22.36
C LEU A 14 -0.71 -43.00 -21.23
N VAL A 15 -1.43 -43.96 -20.64
CA VAL A 15 -2.37 -43.69 -19.54
C VAL A 15 -1.62 -43.22 -18.30
N TRP A 16 -0.54 -43.91 -17.90
CA TRP A 16 0.27 -43.48 -16.76
C TRP A 16 0.96 -42.14 -16.99
N GLY A 17 1.43 -41.87 -18.22
CA GLY A 17 1.99 -40.57 -18.59
C GLY A 17 0.96 -39.43 -18.45
N ALA A 18 -0.28 -39.65 -18.90
CA ALA A 18 -1.36 -38.66 -18.77
C ALA A 18 -1.75 -38.42 -17.30
N VAL A 19 -1.83 -39.47 -16.49
CA VAL A 19 -2.13 -39.37 -15.05
C VAL A 19 -1.04 -38.59 -14.32
N PHE A 20 0.23 -38.89 -14.59
CA PHE A 20 1.36 -38.21 -13.96
C PHE A 20 1.43 -36.73 -14.38
N PHE A 21 1.14 -36.43 -15.64
CA PHE A 21 1.07 -35.07 -16.16
C PHE A 21 -0.05 -34.25 -15.50
N CYS A 22 -1.25 -34.82 -15.35
CA CYS A 22 -2.35 -34.17 -14.63
C CYS A 22 -2.03 -33.92 -13.16
N MET A 23 -1.37 -34.87 -12.49
CA MET A 23 -0.99 -34.73 -11.08
C MET A 23 0.09 -33.66 -10.89
N ALA A 24 1.06 -33.57 -11.80
CA ALA A 24 2.07 -32.51 -11.80
C ALA A 24 1.46 -31.13 -12.06
N LEU A 25 0.50 -31.02 -12.99
CA LEU A 25 -0.23 -29.78 -13.28
C LEU A 25 -1.02 -29.30 -12.06
N ALA A 26 -1.74 -30.20 -11.39
CA ALA A 26 -2.51 -29.88 -10.19
C ALA A 26 -1.60 -29.44 -9.03
N ALA A 27 -0.46 -30.11 -8.84
CA ALA A 27 0.52 -29.74 -7.84
C ALA A 27 1.14 -28.36 -8.15
N ALA A 28 1.48 -28.08 -9.41
CA ALA A 28 2.01 -26.79 -9.84
C ALA A 28 1.01 -25.64 -9.58
N MET A 29 -0.28 -25.84 -9.91
CA MET A 29 -1.33 -24.87 -9.60
C MET A 29 -1.52 -24.66 -8.10
N ALA A 30 -1.43 -25.72 -7.30
CA ALA A 30 -1.55 -25.63 -5.84
C ALA A 30 -0.34 -24.95 -5.17
N SER A 31 0.88 -25.16 -5.69
CA SER A 31 2.06 -24.42 -5.23
C SER A 31 2.00 -22.94 -5.63
N PHE A 32 1.36 -22.63 -6.76
CA PHE A 32 1.16 -21.26 -7.21
C PHE A 32 0.12 -20.52 -6.37
N SER A 33 -0.88 -21.18 -5.79
CA SER A 33 -1.83 -20.47 -4.90
C SER A 33 -1.23 -20.19 -3.52
N ARG A 34 -0.41 -21.10 -2.97
CA ARG A 34 0.08 -21.01 -1.60
C ARG A 34 1.11 -19.89 -1.39
N GLU A 35 2.05 -19.72 -2.31
CA GLU A 35 3.12 -18.70 -2.17
C GLU A 35 2.61 -17.28 -2.43
N TRP A 36 1.66 -17.11 -3.37
CA TRP A 36 1.14 -15.80 -3.73
C TRP A 36 0.18 -15.22 -2.68
N VAL A 37 -0.48 -16.08 -1.88
CA VAL A 37 -1.33 -15.64 -0.77
C VAL A 37 -0.52 -14.85 0.27
N TRP A 38 0.66 -15.33 0.65
CA TRP A 38 1.51 -14.63 1.62
C TRP A 38 2.04 -13.30 1.08
N ILE A 39 2.39 -13.24 -0.20
CA ILE A 39 2.79 -12.00 -0.87
C ILE A 39 1.63 -10.98 -0.84
N GLY A 40 0.41 -11.42 -1.15
CA GLY A 40 -0.78 -10.57 -1.10
C GLY A 40 -1.07 -10.04 0.30
N VAL A 41 -0.98 -10.89 1.32
CA VAL A 41 -1.17 -10.50 2.73
C VAL A 41 -0.10 -9.51 3.19
N ALA A 42 1.16 -9.72 2.81
CA ALA A 42 2.26 -8.81 3.13
C ALA A 42 2.06 -7.44 2.48
N LEU A 43 1.69 -7.40 1.20
CA LEU A 43 1.44 -6.17 0.46
C LEU A 43 0.28 -5.36 1.06
N LEU A 44 -0.84 -6.03 1.38
CA LEU A 44 -1.99 -5.39 2.03
C LEU A 44 -1.62 -4.82 3.40
N SER A 45 -0.89 -5.61 4.20
CA SER A 45 -0.43 -5.17 5.52
C SER A 45 0.46 -3.94 5.41
N ILE A 46 1.48 -3.96 4.57
CA ILE A 46 2.38 -2.82 4.35
C ILE A 46 1.59 -1.60 3.85
N GLY A 47 0.69 -1.78 2.89
CA GLY A 47 -0.15 -0.70 2.37
C GLY A 47 -0.99 -0.02 3.45
N THR A 48 -1.64 -0.80 4.33
CA THR A 48 -2.40 -0.27 5.46
C THR A 48 -1.51 0.49 6.45
N PHE A 49 -0.35 -0.07 6.81
CA PHE A 49 0.59 0.60 7.72
C PHE A 49 1.10 1.92 7.15
N VAL A 50 1.49 1.95 5.88
CA VAL A 50 1.95 3.18 5.20
C VAL A 50 0.82 4.22 5.15
N SER A 51 -0.40 3.81 4.79
CA SER A 51 -1.56 4.71 4.72
C SER A 51 -1.85 5.38 6.07
N ILE A 52 -1.87 4.60 7.15
CA ILE A 52 -2.08 5.13 8.50
C ILE A 52 -0.92 6.04 8.92
N TRP A 53 0.33 5.65 8.61
CA TRP A 53 1.51 6.43 8.99
C TRP A 53 1.54 7.79 8.30
N VAL A 54 1.27 7.84 7.00
CA VAL A 54 1.17 9.08 6.23
C VAL A 54 0.03 9.96 6.76
N SER A 55 -1.15 9.38 6.99
CA SER A 55 -2.29 10.11 7.54
C SER A 55 -1.98 10.77 8.88
N ARG A 56 -1.35 10.02 9.81
CA ARG A 56 -0.98 10.55 11.13
C ARG A 56 0.10 11.62 11.06
N ARG A 57 1.08 11.46 10.17
CA ARG A 57 2.17 12.43 10.01
C ARG A 57 1.70 13.77 9.43
N ILE A 58 0.65 13.77 8.61
CA ILE A 58 0.08 14.99 8.01
C ILE A 58 -0.94 15.66 8.93
N ALA A 59 -1.79 14.89 9.63
CA ALA A 59 -2.89 15.44 10.43
C ALA A 59 -2.41 16.36 11.58
N GLY A 60 -1.29 16.03 12.23
CA GLY A 60 -0.77 16.81 13.36
C GLY A 60 -0.32 18.23 12.96
N PRO A 61 0.60 18.38 11.99
CA PRO A 61 1.00 19.68 11.47
C PRO A 61 -0.19 20.48 10.91
N LEU A 62 -1.09 19.83 10.18
CA LEU A 62 -2.25 20.47 9.56
C LEU A 62 -3.21 21.05 10.60
N TYR A 63 -3.55 20.28 11.65
CA TYR A 63 -4.42 20.73 12.73
C TYR A 63 -3.83 21.93 13.49
N ARG A 64 -2.50 21.99 13.61
CA ARG A 64 -1.81 23.12 14.24
C ARG A 64 -1.94 24.40 13.42
N ILE A 65 -1.74 24.31 12.10
CA ILE A 65 -1.92 25.44 11.18
C ILE A 65 -3.36 25.94 11.24
N GLU A 66 -4.35 25.03 11.20
CA GLU A 66 -5.77 25.38 11.28
C GLU A 66 -6.08 26.18 12.56
N LYS A 67 -5.58 25.70 13.71
CA LYS A 67 -5.79 26.37 15.00
C LYS A 67 -5.09 27.73 15.09
N ASP A 68 -3.89 27.85 14.52
CA ASP A 68 -3.17 29.13 14.48
C ASP A 68 -3.93 30.15 13.61
N ILE A 69 -4.48 29.73 12.47
CA ILE A 69 -5.34 30.57 11.61
C ILE A 69 -6.63 30.97 12.34
N GLU A 70 -7.29 30.03 13.00
CA GLU A 70 -8.52 30.29 13.76
C GLU A 70 -8.28 31.31 14.87
N SER A 71 -7.16 31.19 15.59
CA SER A 71 -6.75 32.16 16.61
C SER A 71 -6.52 33.55 16.02
N LEU A 72 -5.92 33.66 14.83
CA LEU A 72 -5.71 34.94 14.15
C LEU A 72 -7.02 35.58 13.69
N LEU A 73 -7.97 34.77 13.21
CA LEU A 73 -9.31 35.24 12.82
C LEU A 73 -10.14 35.72 14.02
N GLN A 74 -9.91 35.15 15.21
CA GLN A 74 -10.58 35.55 16.46
C GLN A 74 -9.99 36.81 17.12
N GLY A 75 -9.04 37.49 16.46
CA GLY A 75 -8.47 38.75 16.95
C GLY A 75 -7.32 38.57 17.95
N ALA A 76 -6.73 37.37 18.04
CA ALA A 76 -5.51 37.18 18.81
C ALA A 76 -4.37 38.02 18.22
N SER A 77 -3.58 38.64 19.11
CA SER A 77 -2.53 39.59 18.75
C SER A 77 -1.60 39.05 17.66
N SER A 78 -1.42 39.86 16.62
CA SER A 78 -0.77 39.58 15.33
C SER A 78 0.74 39.30 15.41
N GLY A 79 1.17 38.37 16.26
CA GLY A 79 2.57 37.96 16.43
C GLY A 79 2.79 36.45 16.30
N VAL A 80 1.73 35.66 16.09
CA VAL A 80 1.84 34.20 15.96
C VAL A 80 2.33 33.87 14.55
N ARG A 81 3.60 33.47 14.46
CA ARG A 81 4.18 32.89 13.25
C ARG A 81 3.92 31.39 13.28
N VAL A 82 3.29 30.86 12.23
CA VAL A 82 3.04 29.43 12.10
C VAL A 82 4.39 28.75 11.84
N HIS A 83 4.91 28.02 12.83
CA HIS A 83 6.19 27.31 12.71
C HIS A 83 5.98 25.80 12.83
N LEU A 84 6.28 25.10 11.74
CA LEU A 84 6.35 23.64 11.69
C LEU A 84 7.79 23.19 11.90
N ARG A 85 7.97 21.98 12.42
CA ARG A 85 9.31 21.42 12.67
C ARG A 85 10.00 21.13 11.33
N GLU A 86 11.33 21.34 11.28
CA GLU A 86 12.14 21.02 10.10
C GLU A 86 11.95 19.55 9.68
N GLY A 87 11.57 19.34 8.41
CA GLY A 87 11.33 18.01 7.84
C GLY A 87 9.86 17.57 7.77
N ASP A 88 8.90 18.44 8.14
CA ASP A 88 7.49 18.22 7.83
C ASP A 88 7.17 18.56 6.37
N HIS A 89 6.39 17.70 5.70
CA HIS A 89 5.98 17.93 4.31
C HIS A 89 5.11 19.18 4.12
N LEU A 90 4.53 19.71 5.20
CA LEU A 90 3.67 20.88 5.19
C LEU A 90 4.41 22.20 5.46
N GLN A 91 5.75 22.18 5.53
CA GLN A 91 6.57 23.37 5.79
C GLN A 91 6.30 24.49 4.76
N HIS A 92 6.15 24.14 3.48
CA HIS A 92 5.79 25.10 2.44
C HIS A 92 4.40 25.73 2.66
N LEU A 93 3.43 24.97 3.18
CA LEU A 93 2.10 25.48 3.52
C LEU A 93 2.19 26.50 4.66
N ALA A 94 2.99 26.20 5.70
CA ALA A 94 3.23 27.15 6.78
C ALA A 94 3.87 28.46 6.29
N ASP A 95 4.82 28.38 5.35
CA ASP A 95 5.43 29.56 4.74
C ASP A 95 4.42 30.42 3.98
N LEU A 96 3.54 29.78 3.18
CA LEU A 96 2.47 30.49 2.47
C LEU A 96 1.48 31.16 3.43
N VAL A 97 1.11 30.49 4.52
CA VAL A 97 0.24 31.05 5.55
C VAL A 97 0.89 32.26 6.23
N ASN A 98 2.18 32.17 6.58
CA ASN A 98 2.93 33.29 7.14
C ASN A 98 2.97 34.50 6.18
N GLN A 99 3.21 34.26 4.88
CA GLN A 99 3.17 35.32 3.87
C GLN A 99 1.80 35.97 3.75
N LEU A 100 0.73 35.19 3.86
CA LEU A 100 -0.64 35.70 3.83
C LEU A 100 -0.93 36.60 5.03
N ILE A 101 -0.52 36.19 6.23
CA ILE A 101 -0.68 36.96 7.48
C ILE A 101 0.08 38.29 7.38
N GLU A 102 1.30 38.26 6.84
CA GLU A 102 2.15 39.45 6.69
C GLU A 102 1.54 40.47 5.70
N ARG A 103 0.94 39.99 4.61
CA ARG A 103 0.23 40.85 3.64
C ARG A 103 -1.11 41.38 4.14
N GLY A 104 -1.85 40.62 4.95
CA GLY A 104 -3.09 41.09 5.55
C GLY A 104 -2.91 42.20 6.60
N ARG A 105 -1.65 42.50 6.97
CA ARG A 105 -1.27 43.53 7.93
C ARG A 105 -1.02 44.92 7.31
N THR A 106 -0.77 44.99 6.00
CA THR A 106 -0.66 46.25 5.24
C THR A 106 -2.01 46.74 4.77
#